data_AF-A0A077R449-F1
#
_entry.id   AF-A0A077R449-F1
#
_cell.length_a   1.000
_cell.length_b   1.000
_cell.length_c   1.000
_cell.angle_alpha   90.00
_cell.angle_beta   90.00
_cell.angle_gamma   90.00
#
_symmetry.space_group_name_H-M   'P 1'
#
loop_
_entity.id
_entity.type
_entity.pdbx_description
1 polymer ?
#
loop_
_entity_poly.entity_id
_entity_poly.type
_entity_poly.pdbx_seq_one_letter_code
_entity_poly.pdbx_strand_id
1 'polypeptide(L)'
;MRRSASSSKASGSTPTRPRPGDSSAVLNPFKPLSGLESRQKPSSSPSYVIGARDNQRGIQQQEQSHASSSTATTSAARELRARSIAELEQEVSDMELFLNERLASHNATRKAKGLPNQQPEQIVSEYIALLTQYNKVKDSAQLIFDKIADIEQLPAKEIHARYGVDESDSSA
;
A
#
# COMPACT_ATOMS: atom_id res chain seq x y z
N MET A 1 -61.87 28.04 24.76
CA MET A 1 -60.56 27.95 25.45
C MET A 1 -59.51 28.60 24.56
N ARG A 2 -58.89 29.70 25.02
CA ARG A 2 -57.77 30.40 24.37
C ARG A 2 -56.48 29.99 25.10
N ARG A 3 -55.43 29.60 24.37
CA ARG A 3 -54.05 29.58 24.87
C ARG A 3 -53.09 30.05 23.79
N SER A 4 -52.50 31.21 24.06
CA SER A 4 -51.32 31.81 23.47
C SER A 4 -50.05 31.07 23.93
N ALA A 5 -49.04 30.96 23.06
CA ALA A 5 -47.61 31.04 23.42
C ALA A 5 -46.75 31.06 22.14
N SER A 6 -45.62 31.76 22.28
CA SER A 6 -44.79 32.37 21.24
C SER A 6 -43.58 31.51 20.84
N SER A 7 -42.93 31.95 19.77
CA SER A 7 -41.74 31.42 19.10
C SER A 7 -40.47 31.37 19.96
N SER A 8 -39.54 30.47 19.63
CA SER A 8 -38.09 30.69 19.78
C SER A 8 -37.29 29.87 18.78
N LYS A 9 -36.17 30.48 18.38
CA LYS A 9 -35.31 30.27 17.20
C LYS A 9 -34.23 29.20 17.44
N ALA A 10 -33.83 28.61 16.31
CA ALA A 10 -32.46 28.33 15.86
C ALA A 10 -31.74 27.02 16.23
N SER A 11 -31.11 26.52 15.15
CA SER A 11 -29.81 25.84 15.07
C SER A 11 -29.80 24.33 15.28
N GLY A 12 -29.77 23.63 14.16
CA GLY A 12 -29.50 22.20 14.08
C GLY A 12 -29.21 21.82 12.64
N SER A 13 -28.01 22.18 12.17
CA SER A 13 -27.44 21.80 10.88
C SER A 13 -27.56 20.28 10.67
N THR A 14 -28.34 19.87 9.69
CA THR A 14 -28.34 18.49 9.20
C THR A 14 -27.18 18.34 8.22
N PRO A 15 -26.27 17.36 8.37
CA PRO A 15 -25.23 17.14 7.38
C PRO A 15 -25.88 16.66 6.08
N THR A 16 -25.71 17.47 5.03
CA THR A 16 -26.16 17.16 3.68
C THR A 16 -25.37 15.96 3.16
N ARG A 17 -26.08 14.88 2.80
CA ARG A 17 -25.52 13.69 2.15
C ARG A 17 -24.92 14.11 0.79
N PRO A 18 -23.62 13.86 0.52
CA PRO A 18 -23.04 14.16 -0.78
C PRO A 18 -23.67 13.29 -1.87
N ARG A 19 -24.04 13.94 -2.97
CA ARG A 19 -24.55 13.32 -4.20
C ARG A 19 -23.33 12.78 -5.00
N PRO A 20 -23.42 11.60 -5.62
CA PRO A 20 -22.29 11.03 -6.37
C PRO A 20 -22.11 11.83 -7.67
N GLY A 21 -21.01 12.57 -7.80
CA GLY A 21 -20.78 13.39 -9.00
C GLY A 21 -19.52 14.26 -9.02
N ASP A 22 -18.91 14.60 -7.89
CA ASP A 22 -17.70 15.43 -7.85
C ASP A 22 -16.51 14.66 -7.26
N SER A 23 -15.65 14.11 -8.12
CA SER A 23 -14.41 13.42 -7.74
C SER A 23 -13.17 14.24 -8.07
N SER A 24 -13.09 15.48 -7.60
CA SER A 24 -11.90 16.33 -7.81
C SER A 24 -11.42 17.10 -6.58
N ALA A 25 -11.68 16.63 -5.37
CA ALA A 25 -11.09 17.22 -4.18
C ALA A 25 -11.11 16.23 -3.00
N VAL A 26 -9.98 15.55 -2.73
CA VAL A 26 -9.28 15.46 -1.43
C VAL A 26 -7.95 14.72 -1.69
N LEU A 27 -7.00 15.39 -2.35
CA LEU A 27 -5.58 15.02 -2.20
C LEU A 27 -5.09 15.77 -0.97
N ASN A 28 -4.99 15.09 0.16
CA ASN A 28 -4.34 15.66 1.33
C ASN A 28 -2.84 15.79 1.03
N PRO A 29 -2.26 17.01 1.03
CA PRO A 29 -0.83 17.17 0.85
C PRO A 29 -0.08 16.59 2.06
N PHE A 30 0.97 15.81 1.79
CA PHE A 30 1.89 15.31 2.80
C PHE A 30 2.38 16.47 3.67
N LYS A 31 2.24 16.33 5.00
CA LYS A 31 2.89 17.23 5.96
C LYS A 31 4.39 16.95 5.93
N PRO A 32 5.25 17.92 5.58
CA PRO A 32 6.69 17.74 5.72
C PRO A 32 7.05 17.63 7.21
N LEU A 33 7.96 16.71 7.54
CA LEU A 33 8.52 16.49 8.87
C LEU A 33 9.38 17.70 9.29
N SER A 34 8.73 18.81 9.66
CA SER A 34 9.39 19.91 10.36
C SER A 34 9.56 19.51 11.83
N GLY A 35 10.72 18.95 12.17
CA GLY A 35 11.05 18.57 13.54
C GLY A 35 12.30 17.71 13.76
N LEU A 36 13.15 17.53 12.74
CA LEU A 36 14.42 16.79 12.86
C LEU A 36 15.63 17.71 12.63
N GLU A 37 15.73 18.74 13.46
CA GLU A 37 16.99 19.41 13.79
C GLU A 37 17.32 18.96 15.22
N SER A 38 18.37 18.22 15.56
CA SER A 38 19.76 18.46 15.20
C SER A 38 20.58 17.29 15.75
N ARG A 39 21.13 16.43 14.88
CA ARG A 39 22.24 15.55 15.27
C ARG A 39 23.51 16.12 14.66
N GLN A 40 24.31 16.73 15.52
CA GLN A 40 25.59 17.35 15.23
C GLN A 40 26.49 16.46 14.35
N LYS A 41 27.13 17.10 13.37
CA LYS A 41 28.30 16.61 12.64
C LYS A 41 29.49 16.42 13.60
N PRO A 42 30.28 15.35 13.45
CA PRO A 42 31.71 15.42 13.75
C PRO A 42 32.53 15.55 12.46
N SER A 43 33.42 16.53 12.45
CA SER A 43 34.41 16.82 11.41
C SER A 43 35.62 15.87 11.49
N SER A 44 35.99 15.32 10.33
CA SER A 44 37.35 15.00 9.84
C SER A 44 38.45 14.44 10.77
N SER A 45 38.79 13.16 10.50
CA SER A 45 40.15 12.62 10.25
C SER A 45 41.02 12.09 11.42
N PRO A 46 41.92 11.09 11.15
CA PRO A 46 42.14 9.92 12.00
C PRO A 46 43.47 9.90 12.76
N SER A 47 43.50 9.21 13.92
CA SER A 47 44.73 8.81 14.59
C SER A 47 44.55 7.46 15.29
N TYR A 48 45.44 6.52 14.96
CA TYR A 48 45.64 5.24 15.66
C TYR A 48 46.06 5.46 17.14
N VAL A 49 45.78 4.46 17.98
CA VAL A 49 46.69 3.78 18.95
C VAL A 49 45.93 3.28 20.20
N ILE A 50 45.82 1.95 20.28
CA ILE A 50 46.05 1.02 21.42
C ILE A 50 46.15 1.62 22.84
N GLY A 51 45.40 1.09 23.80
CA GLY A 51 45.76 1.23 25.22
C GLY A 51 44.68 0.81 26.21
N ALA A 52 45.05 -0.05 27.15
CA ALA A 52 44.20 -0.69 28.14
C ALA A 52 43.87 0.15 29.39
N ARG A 53 42.91 -0.39 30.16
CA ARG A 53 42.82 -0.45 31.65
C ARG A 53 42.06 0.63 32.45
N ASP A 54 41.29 0.04 33.37
CA ASP A 54 41.03 0.40 34.78
C ASP A 54 39.92 1.41 35.17
N ASN A 55 38.86 0.81 35.74
CA ASN A 55 38.31 1.06 37.08
C ASN A 55 38.43 2.48 37.65
N GLN A 56 37.28 3.13 37.90
CA GLN A 56 37.00 3.72 39.22
C GLN A 56 35.52 4.01 39.47
N ARG A 57 35.17 3.81 40.75
CA ARG A 57 33.88 3.93 41.42
C ARG A 57 33.41 5.39 41.56
N GLY A 58 32.10 5.59 41.63
CA GLY A 58 31.48 6.80 42.19
C GLY A 58 30.00 6.59 42.47
N ILE A 59 29.66 6.43 43.76
CA ILE A 59 28.30 6.38 44.32
C ILE A 59 27.79 7.82 44.55
N GLN A 60 26.55 8.11 44.16
CA GLN A 60 25.61 9.06 44.82
C GLN A 60 24.23 8.89 44.13
N GLN A 61 23.30 8.11 44.69
CA GLN A 61 22.23 8.55 45.60
C GLN A 61 21.53 9.86 45.19
N GLN A 62 20.35 9.72 44.59
CA GLN A 62 19.20 10.55 44.92
C GLN A 62 17.93 9.72 44.75
N GLU A 63 17.33 9.39 45.90
CA GLU A 63 15.96 8.92 46.02
C GLU A 63 15.01 10.07 45.64
N GLN A 64 14.04 9.81 44.77
CA GLN A 64 12.74 10.47 44.88
C GLN A 64 11.63 9.53 44.41
N SER A 65 10.80 9.23 45.39
CA SER A 65 9.58 8.44 45.38
C SER A 65 8.49 9.03 44.48
N HIS A 66 8.00 8.24 43.53
CA HIS A 66 6.60 8.30 43.09
C HIS A 66 6.06 6.89 42.87
N ALA A 67 5.34 6.40 43.89
CA ALA A 67 4.55 5.21 43.80
C ALA A 67 3.24 5.51 43.03
N SER A 68 2.97 4.64 42.05
CA SER A 68 1.64 4.11 41.75
C SER A 68 0.62 5.03 41.06
N SER A 69 0.70 5.08 39.73
CA SER A 69 -0.49 5.03 38.86
C SER A 69 -0.34 3.96 37.77
N SER A 70 0.00 2.74 38.19
CA SER A 70 0.17 1.57 37.33
C SER A 70 -1.17 0.94 36.88
N THR A 71 -2.14 1.75 36.44
CA THR A 71 -3.46 1.24 36.01
C THR A 71 -3.96 1.83 34.69
N ALA A 72 -3.09 2.50 33.92
CA ALA A 72 -3.45 3.05 32.61
C ALA A 72 -2.61 2.50 31.43
N THR A 73 -1.68 1.58 31.68
CA THR A 73 -0.84 0.95 30.65
C THR A 73 -1.28 -0.48 30.28
N THR A 74 -2.24 -1.07 31.00
CA THR A 74 -2.70 -2.45 30.77
C THR A 74 -3.67 -2.62 29.60
N SER A 75 -4.21 -1.54 29.02
CA SER A 75 -5.02 -1.64 27.79
C SER A 75 -4.15 -1.56 26.54
N ALA A 76 -3.19 -0.63 26.47
CA ALA A 76 -2.28 -0.48 25.33
C ALA A 76 -1.17 -1.56 25.30
N ALA A 77 -0.67 -2.02 26.46
CA ALA A 77 0.29 -3.14 26.50
C ALA A 77 -0.36 -4.50 26.21
N ARG A 78 -1.69 -4.57 26.19
CA ARG A 78 -2.48 -5.78 25.95
C ARG A 78 -2.82 -5.98 24.47
N GLU A 79 -2.79 -4.93 23.66
CA GLU A 79 -2.89 -5.00 22.20
C GLU A 79 -1.65 -5.63 21.53
N LEU A 80 -0.52 -5.69 22.25
CA LEU A 80 0.70 -6.42 21.85
C LEU A 80 0.81 -7.79 22.53
N ARG A 81 -0.31 -8.43 22.94
CA ARG A 81 -0.23 -9.88 23.18
C ARG A 81 0.13 -10.53 21.84
N ALA A 82 1.38 -10.97 21.74
CA ALA A 82 1.86 -11.80 20.65
C ALA A 82 0.81 -12.88 20.39
N ARG A 83 0.32 -12.96 19.14
CA ARG A 83 -0.59 -14.03 18.71
C ARG A 83 -0.04 -15.36 19.21
N SER A 84 -0.89 -16.19 19.77
CA SER A 84 -0.45 -17.51 20.21
C SER A 84 -0.04 -18.34 18.99
N ILE A 85 0.90 -19.26 19.19
CA ILE A 85 1.36 -20.16 18.13
C ILE A 85 0.18 -20.95 17.54
N ALA A 86 -0.76 -21.39 18.38
CA ALA A 86 -1.97 -22.10 17.94
C ALA A 86 -2.89 -21.25 17.05
N GLU A 87 -3.05 -19.95 17.36
CA GLU A 87 -3.81 -19.04 16.50
C GLU A 87 -3.13 -18.83 15.14
N LEU A 88 -1.80 -18.74 15.11
CA LEU A 88 -1.03 -18.62 13.87
C LEU A 88 -1.09 -19.91 13.02
N GLU A 89 -1.03 -21.08 13.65
CA GLU A 89 -1.17 -22.37 12.96
C GLU A 89 -2.57 -22.52 12.34
N GLN A 90 -3.61 -22.12 13.08
CA GLN A 90 -4.98 -22.09 12.55
C GLN A 90 -5.09 -21.13 11.35
N GLU A 91 -4.52 -19.93 11.45
CA GLU A 91 -4.53 -18.95 10.35
C GLU A 91 -3.79 -19.47 9.11
N VAL A 92 -2.66 -20.14 9.27
CA VAL A 92 -1.94 -20.79 8.16
C VAL A 92 -2.79 -21.87 7.52
N SER A 93 -3.42 -22.74 8.32
CA SER A 93 -4.32 -23.79 7.80
C SER A 93 -5.51 -23.20 7.02
N ASP A 94 -6.10 -22.11 7.55
CA ASP A 94 -7.23 -21.44 6.88
C ASP A 94 -6.79 -20.82 5.55
N MET A 95 -5.60 -20.19 5.50
CA MET A 95 -5.05 -19.66 4.26
C MET A 95 -4.70 -20.75 3.25
N GLU A 96 -4.12 -21.86 3.69
CA GLU A 96 -3.82 -23.00 2.82
C GLU A 96 -5.07 -23.59 2.20
N LEU A 97 -6.16 -23.73 2.97
CA LEU A 97 -7.46 -24.17 2.47
C LEU A 97 -7.95 -23.24 1.33
N PHE A 98 -7.92 -21.93 1.56
CA PHE A 98 -8.36 -20.94 0.58
C PHE A 98 -7.53 -20.99 -0.71
N LEU A 99 -6.20 -21.10 -0.59
CA LEU A 99 -5.30 -21.20 -1.74
C LEU A 99 -5.55 -22.48 -2.55
N ASN A 100 -5.77 -23.61 -1.87
CA ASN A 100 -6.06 -24.88 -2.50
C ASN A 100 -7.39 -24.86 -3.26
N GLU A 101 -8.43 -24.25 -2.69
CA GLU A 101 -9.73 -24.07 -3.35
C GLU A 101 -9.60 -23.21 -4.62
N ARG A 102 -8.84 -22.11 -4.53
CA ARG A 102 -8.55 -21.21 -5.66
C ARG A 102 -7.81 -21.94 -6.77
N LEU A 103 -6.77 -22.72 -6.42
CA LEU A 103 -5.98 -23.50 -7.36
C LEU A 103 -6.81 -24.59 -8.04
N ALA A 104 -7.68 -25.26 -7.29
CA ALA A 104 -8.61 -26.26 -7.82
C ALA A 104 -9.57 -25.65 -8.84
N SER A 105 -10.14 -24.48 -8.53
CA SER A 105 -11.04 -23.75 -9.43
C SER A 105 -10.35 -23.31 -10.73
N HIS A 106 -9.11 -22.82 -10.63
CA HIS A 106 -8.29 -22.47 -11.79
C HIS A 106 -8.01 -23.69 -12.68
N ASN A 107 -7.57 -24.80 -12.08
CA ASN A 107 -7.26 -26.02 -12.83
C ASN A 107 -8.51 -26.70 -13.41
N ALA A 108 -9.67 -26.59 -12.74
CA ALA A 108 -10.95 -27.01 -13.31
C ALA A 108 -11.29 -26.21 -14.58
N THR A 109 -11.08 -24.89 -14.56
CA THR A 109 -11.28 -24.03 -15.73
C THR A 109 -10.33 -24.39 -16.87
N ARG A 110 -9.06 -24.69 -16.56
CA ARG A 110 -8.08 -25.15 -17.56
C ARG A 110 -8.46 -26.50 -18.15
N LYS A 111 -8.88 -27.45 -17.32
CA LYS A 111 -9.34 -28.77 -17.75
C LYS A 111 -10.56 -28.69 -18.67
N ALA A 112 -11.51 -27.79 -18.38
CA ALA A 112 -12.65 -27.53 -19.27
C ALA A 112 -12.22 -27.00 -20.66
N LYS A 113 -11.07 -26.31 -20.73
CA LYS A 113 -10.44 -25.85 -21.98
C LYS A 113 -9.47 -26.88 -22.60
N GLY A 114 -9.39 -28.10 -22.06
CA GLY A 114 -8.45 -29.13 -22.53
C GLY A 114 -6.98 -28.84 -22.22
N LEU A 115 -6.70 -27.90 -21.32
CA LEU A 115 -5.36 -27.50 -20.93
C LEU A 115 -4.86 -28.30 -19.72
N PRO A 116 -3.54 -28.53 -19.60
CA PRO A 116 -2.96 -29.21 -18.44
C PRO A 116 -3.11 -28.37 -17.17
N ASN A 117 -3.12 -29.05 -16.02
CA ASN A 117 -3.07 -28.41 -14.71
C ASN A 117 -1.78 -27.60 -14.57
N GLN A 118 -1.87 -26.50 -13.84
CA GLN A 118 -0.73 -25.65 -13.51
C GLN A 118 -0.57 -25.54 -12.00
N GLN A 119 0.68 -25.40 -11.58
CA GLN A 119 1.05 -25.05 -10.21
C GLN A 119 1.16 -23.53 -10.03
N PRO A 120 1.01 -23.01 -8.80
CA PRO A 120 1.05 -21.57 -8.53
C PRO A 120 2.26 -20.84 -9.14
N GLU A 121 3.46 -21.43 -9.02
CA GLU A 121 4.70 -20.85 -9.53
C GLU A 121 4.66 -20.73 -11.06
N GLN A 122 4.08 -21.72 -11.72
CA GLN A 122 3.93 -21.73 -13.18
C GLN A 122 2.97 -20.62 -13.62
N ILE A 123 1.84 -20.47 -12.94
CA ILE A 123 0.84 -19.42 -13.22
C ILE A 123 1.49 -18.03 -13.13
N VAL A 124 2.22 -17.77 -12.05
CA VAL A 124 2.89 -16.49 -11.84
C VAL A 124 3.98 -16.28 -12.90
N SER A 125 4.78 -17.30 -13.20
CA SER A 125 5.86 -17.20 -14.19
C SER A 125 5.33 -16.90 -15.60
N GLU A 126 4.25 -17.56 -16.01
CA GLU A 126 3.61 -17.35 -17.31
C GLU A 126 3.02 -15.94 -17.38
N TYR A 127 2.36 -15.49 -16.32
CA TYR A 127 1.82 -14.13 -16.25
C TYR A 127 2.91 -13.06 -16.37
N ILE A 128 4.04 -13.21 -15.66
CA ILE A 128 5.19 -12.30 -15.75
C ILE A 128 5.77 -12.32 -17.17
N ALA A 129 5.90 -13.49 -17.78
CA ALA A 129 6.41 -13.63 -19.13
C ALA A 129 5.50 -12.91 -20.15
N LEU A 130 4.19 -13.13 -20.07
CA LEU A 130 3.20 -12.50 -20.94
C LEU A 130 3.18 -10.98 -20.77
N LEU A 131 3.22 -10.49 -19.54
CA LEU A 131 3.24 -9.04 -19.27
C LEU A 131 4.53 -8.39 -19.80
N THR A 132 5.66 -9.07 -19.63
CA THR A 132 6.94 -8.61 -20.16
C THR A 132 6.93 -8.59 -21.69
N GLN A 133 6.37 -9.62 -22.32
CA GLN A 133 6.25 -9.70 -23.77
C GLN A 133 5.31 -8.62 -24.31
N TYR A 134 4.17 -8.40 -23.67
CA TYR A 134 3.24 -7.33 -24.00
C TYR A 134 3.94 -5.97 -23.97
N ASN A 135 4.64 -5.64 -22.89
CA ASN A 135 5.34 -4.35 -22.77
C ASN A 135 6.40 -4.19 -23.87
N LYS A 136 7.20 -5.23 -24.14
CA LYS A 136 8.20 -5.20 -25.21
C LYS A 136 7.58 -4.94 -26.59
N VAL A 137 6.49 -5.63 -26.90
CA VAL A 137 5.79 -5.48 -28.19
C VAL A 137 5.14 -4.10 -28.28
N LYS A 138 4.48 -3.64 -27.22
CA LYS A 138 3.89 -2.30 -27.12
C LYS A 138 4.92 -1.21 -27.37
N ASP A 139 6.05 -1.25 -26.66
CA ASP A 139 7.10 -0.23 -26.78
C ASP A 139 7.72 -0.24 -28.18
N SER A 140 7.94 -1.43 -28.75
CA SER A 140 8.48 -1.56 -30.11
C SER A 140 7.50 -1.06 -31.17
N ALA A 141 6.22 -1.40 -31.03
CA ALA A 141 5.17 -0.96 -31.93
C ALA A 141 4.99 0.57 -31.88
N GLN A 142 5.00 1.15 -30.67
CA GLN A 142 4.94 2.60 -30.49
C GLN A 142 6.07 3.30 -31.22
N LEU A 143 7.32 2.83 -31.05
CA LEU A 143 8.48 3.41 -31.72
C LEU A 143 8.38 3.33 -33.25
N ILE A 144 7.82 2.24 -33.79
CA ILE A 144 7.60 2.09 -35.22
C ILE A 144 6.49 3.03 -35.71
N PHE A 145 5.38 3.12 -34.98
CA PHE A 145 4.26 3.98 -35.34
C PHE A 145 4.63 5.46 -35.29
N ASP A 146 5.40 5.89 -34.31
CA ASP A 146 5.91 7.25 -34.23
C ASP A 146 6.79 7.58 -35.46
N LYS A 147 7.69 6.66 -35.85
CA LYS A 147 8.51 6.84 -37.06
C LYS A 147 7.69 6.89 -38.35
N ILE A 148 6.64 6.08 -38.46
CA ILE A 148 5.76 6.09 -39.62
C ILE A 148 4.98 7.42 -39.66
N ALA A 149 4.46 7.87 -38.51
CA ALA A 149 3.78 9.16 -38.39
C ALA A 149 4.69 10.32 -38.81
N ASP A 150 5.96 10.30 -38.41
CA ASP A 150 6.96 11.30 -38.80
C ASP A 150 7.26 11.28 -40.31
N ILE A 151 7.39 10.09 -40.91
CA ILE A 151 7.68 9.94 -42.35
C ILE A 151 6.47 10.36 -43.20
N GLU A 152 5.28 9.89 -42.82
CA GLU A 152 4.03 10.16 -43.55
C GLU A 152 3.44 11.55 -43.22
N GLN A 153 3.98 12.25 -42.20
CA GLN A 153 3.46 13.52 -41.68
C GLN A 153 1.96 13.43 -41.29
N LEU A 154 1.58 12.29 -40.71
CA LEU A 154 0.23 12.02 -40.23
C LEU A 154 0.19 11.99 -38.70
N PRO A 155 -0.94 12.34 -38.06
CA PRO A 155 -1.09 12.16 -36.62
C PRO A 155 -0.96 10.69 -36.22
N ALA A 156 -0.26 10.40 -35.12
CA ALA A 156 -0.07 9.03 -34.61
C ALA A 156 -1.39 8.25 -34.43
N LYS A 157 -2.48 8.95 -34.10
CA LYS A 157 -3.83 8.35 -33.99
C LYS A 157 -4.31 7.71 -35.29
N GLU A 158 -4.00 8.30 -36.44
CA GLU A 158 -4.40 7.76 -37.75
C GLU A 158 -3.56 6.52 -38.10
N ILE A 159 -2.28 6.52 -37.74
CA ILE A 159 -1.41 5.35 -37.87
C ILE A 159 -1.92 4.20 -36.99
N HIS A 160 -2.26 4.46 -35.72
CA HIS A 160 -2.78 3.43 -34.82
C HIS A 160 -4.10 2.81 -35.35
N ALA A 161 -5.03 3.65 -35.84
CA ALA A 161 -6.28 3.19 -36.43
C ALA A 161 -6.06 2.37 -37.71
N ARG A 162 -5.11 2.75 -38.55
CA ARG A 162 -4.75 2.02 -39.78
C ARG A 162 -4.26 0.59 -39.50
N TYR A 163 -3.65 0.37 -38.34
CA TYR A 163 -3.14 -0.93 -37.91
C TYR A 163 -4.04 -1.63 -36.86
N GLY A 164 -5.22 -1.09 -36.55
CA GLY A 164 -6.19 -1.70 -35.64
C GLY A 164 -5.71 -1.78 -34.18
N VAL A 165 -4.91 -0.79 -33.74
CA VAL A 165 -4.40 -0.70 -32.34
C VAL A 165 -5.18 0.35 -31.54
N ASP A 166 -6.31 0.81 -32.05
CA ASP A 166 -7.19 1.74 -31.37
C ASP A 166 -7.86 1.09 -30.15
N GLU A 167 -8.01 1.89 -29.08
CA GLU A 167 -8.54 1.51 -27.75
C GLU A 167 -10.02 1.02 -27.77
N SER A 168 -10.60 0.84 -28.95
CA SER A 168 -11.99 0.44 -29.21
C SER A 168 -12.31 -0.99 -28.76
N ASP A 169 -11.30 -1.86 -28.62
CA ASP A 169 -11.49 -3.32 -28.53
C ASP A 169 -11.57 -3.89 -27.10
N SER A 170 -11.83 -3.05 -26.09
CA SER A 170 -12.05 -3.52 -24.69
C SER A 170 -13.50 -3.91 -24.38
N SER A 171 -14.33 -4.22 -25.38
CA SER A 171 -15.74 -4.60 -25.21
C SER A 171 -16.03 -5.98 -25.79
N ALA A 172 -15.63 -7.05 -25.09
CA ALA A 172 -16.14 -8.41 -25.30
C ALA A 172 -16.18 -9.19 -23.98
#